data_AF-A0A9D9D2E5-F1
#
_entry.id   AF-A0A9D9D2E5-F1
#
_cell.length_a   1.000
_cell.length_b   1.000
_cell.length_c   1.000
_cell.angle_alpha   90.00
_cell.angle_beta   90.00
_cell.angle_gamma   90.00
#
_symmetry.space_group_name_H-M   'P 1'
#
loop_
_entity.id
_entity.type
_entity.pdbx_description
1 polymer ?
#
loop_
_entity_poly.entity_id
_entity_poly.type
_entity_poly.pdbx_seq_one_letter_code
_entity_poly.pdbx_strand_id
1 'polypeptide(L)'
;LLVAGILTDPFDGGIAKDPCTLSYLLVTGGQACLAMFFVLWVERLGGLSRNFEETGKNPMVAYTVCWFVLYPLLDACGVMPWYEGLAAGSPGLGLLQGIVLTLLTMAATCLCTRYKLFWKS
;
A
#
# COMPACT_ATOMS: atom_id res chain seq x y z
N LEU A 1 -13.08 9.53 13.17
CA LEU A 1 -13.58 8.82 11.97
C LEU A 1 -13.27 7.34 12.04
N LEU A 2 -11.99 6.93 12.08
CA LEU A 2 -11.60 5.51 12.05
C LEU A 2 -12.21 4.68 13.19
N VAL A 3 -12.09 5.13 14.44
CA VAL A 3 -12.71 4.48 15.61
C VAL A 3 -14.24 4.44 15.50
N ALA A 4 -14.86 5.53 15.04
CA ALA A 4 -16.31 5.59 14.83
C ALA A 4 -16.78 4.60 13.76
N GLY A 5 -15.99 4.41 12.70
CA GLY A 5 -16.24 3.41 11.67
C GLY A 5 -16.17 1.97 12.21
N ILE A 6 -15.20 1.66 13.05
CA ILE A 6 -15.10 0.34 13.71
C ILE A 6 -16.29 0.11 14.66
N LEU A 7 -16.71 1.14 15.41
CA LEU A 7 -17.86 1.03 16.32
C LEU A 7 -19.19 0.87 15.57
N THR A 8 -19.26 1.30 14.31
CA THR A 8 -20.46 1.17 13.48
C THR A 8 -20.51 -0.14 12.70
N ASP A 9 -19.43 -0.94 12.71
CA ASP A 9 -19.33 -2.23 12.01
C ASP A 9 -20.49 -3.20 12.29
N PRO A 10 -20.96 -3.35 13.55
CA PRO A 10 -22.07 -4.25 13.86
C PRO A 10 -23.42 -3.86 13.24
N PHE A 11 -23.61 -2.60 12.80
CA PHE A 11 -24.90 -2.15 12.26
C PHE A 11 -25.16 -2.68 10.84
N ASP A 12 -24.11 -2.76 10.00
CA ASP A 12 -24.22 -3.16 8.60
C ASP A 12 -23.69 -4.58 8.33
N GLY A 13 -23.31 -5.32 9.38
CA GLY A 13 -22.82 -6.70 9.27
C GLY A 13 -21.39 -6.80 8.71
N GLY A 14 -20.63 -5.71 8.70
CA GLY A 14 -19.24 -5.68 8.25
C GLY A 14 -18.85 -4.43 7.46
N ILE A 15 -17.55 -4.35 7.17
CA ILE A 15 -16.96 -3.35 6.29
C ILE A 15 -17.05 -3.85 4.86
N ALA A 16 -18.03 -3.35 4.10
CA ALA A 16 -18.21 -3.70 2.69
C ALA A 16 -18.33 -2.45 1.83
N LYS A 17 -17.70 -2.53 0.65
CA LYS A 17 -17.79 -1.50 -0.38
C LYS A 17 -19.10 -1.60 -1.17
N ASP A 18 -19.56 -2.82 -1.40
CA ASP A 18 -20.74 -3.14 -2.22
C ASP A 18 -21.57 -4.27 -1.55
N PRO A 19 -22.77 -3.97 -0.98
CA PRO A 19 -23.34 -2.63 -0.81
C PRO A 19 -22.48 -1.76 0.11
N CYS A 20 -22.52 -0.45 -0.11
CA CYS A 20 -21.69 0.51 0.64
C CYS A 20 -22.19 0.65 2.08
N THR A 21 -21.37 0.26 3.06
CA THR A 21 -21.71 0.35 4.48
C THR A 21 -21.23 1.66 5.11
N LEU A 22 -21.90 2.12 6.16
CA LEU A 22 -21.51 3.32 6.91
C LEU A 22 -20.12 3.16 7.51
N SER A 23 -19.84 1.95 8.03
CA SER A 23 -18.57 1.54 8.60
C SER A 23 -17.44 1.66 7.57
N TYR A 24 -17.68 1.24 6.32
CA TYR A 24 -16.73 1.42 5.23
C TYR A 24 -16.42 2.89 4.99
N LEU A 25 -17.43 3.75 4.81
CA LEU A 25 -17.23 5.18 4.57
C LEU A 25 -16.43 5.87 5.69
N LEU A 26 -16.76 5.58 6.94
CA LEU A 26 -16.11 6.19 8.11
C LEU A 26 -14.68 5.68 8.31
N VAL A 27 -14.43 4.39 8.10
CA VAL A 27 -13.08 3.82 8.19
C VAL A 27 -12.21 4.34 7.05
N THR A 28 -12.66 4.28 5.79
CA THR A 28 -11.86 4.75 4.65
C THR A 28 -11.61 6.26 4.70
N GLY A 29 -12.62 7.05 5.10
CA GLY A 29 -12.45 8.49 5.31
C GLY A 29 -11.46 8.79 6.43
N GLY A 30 -11.54 8.04 7.54
CA GLY A 30 -10.57 8.16 8.64
C GLY A 30 -9.14 7.80 8.24
N GLN A 31 -8.96 6.72 7.47
CA GLN A 31 -7.66 6.34 6.91
C GLN A 31 -7.10 7.42 5.99
N ALA A 32 -7.92 8.00 5.11
CA ALA A 32 -7.50 9.09 4.21
C ALA A 32 -7.03 10.32 4.99
N CYS A 33 -7.76 10.74 6.04
CA CYS A 33 -7.36 11.86 6.89
C CYS A 33 -6.02 11.59 7.60
N LEU A 34 -5.82 10.39 8.15
CA LEU A 34 -4.57 10.01 8.80
C LEU A 34 -3.39 9.97 7.81
N ALA A 35 -3.60 9.44 6.60
CA ALA A 35 -2.59 9.41 5.55
C ALA A 35 -2.20 10.83 5.13
N MET A 36 -3.17 11.73 4.93
CA MET A 36 -2.90 13.13 4.63
C MET A 36 -2.13 13.83 5.77
N PHE A 37 -2.55 13.62 7.02
CA PHE A 37 -1.85 14.16 8.18
C PHE A 37 -0.40 13.66 8.25
N PHE A 38 -0.17 12.37 7.99
CA PHE A 38 1.16 11.78 7.97
C PHE A 38 2.05 12.41 6.88
N VAL A 39 1.52 12.59 5.66
CA VAL A 39 2.27 13.25 4.57
C VAL A 39 2.67 14.68 4.95
N LEU A 40 1.72 15.47 5.49
CA LEU A 40 2.00 16.83 5.94
C LEU A 40 3.03 16.88 7.08
N TRP A 41 2.97 15.91 7.99
CA TRP A 41 3.93 15.79 9.09
C TRP A 41 5.34 15.47 8.59
N VAL A 42 5.47 14.53 7.63
CA VAL A 42 6.74 14.20 6.98
C VAL A 42 7.29 15.39 6.19
N GLU A 43 6.44 16.13 5.47
CA GLU A 43 6.82 17.33 4.73
C GLU A 43 7.36 18.43 5.66
N ARG A 44 6.70 18.64 6.81
CA ARG A 44 7.16 19.57 7.87
C ARG A 44 8.55 19.24 8.41
N LEU A 45 8.93 17.96 8.40
CA LEU A 45 10.25 17.49 8.83
C LEU A 45 11.30 17.56 7.69
N GLY A 46 10.94 18.12 6.53
CA GLY A 46 11.79 18.18 5.33
C GLY A 46 11.94 16.83 4.61
N GLY A 47 11.03 15.88 4.88
CA GLY A 47 11.25 14.46 4.70
C GLY A 47 10.68 13.80 3.44
N LEU A 48 10.11 14.53 2.49
CA LEU A 48 9.65 13.90 1.24
C LEU A 48 10.83 13.81 0.25
N SER A 49 11.52 12.67 0.24
CA SER A 49 12.61 12.45 -0.72
C SER A 49 12.05 12.40 -2.15
N ARG A 50 12.82 12.90 -3.12
CA ARG A 50 12.49 12.90 -4.56
C ARG A 50 12.00 11.54 -5.10
N ASN A 51 12.40 10.45 -4.48
CA ASN A 51 11.98 9.09 -4.86
C ASN A 51 10.48 8.86 -4.57
N PHE A 52 9.93 9.39 -3.47
CA PHE A 52 8.49 9.28 -3.20
C PHE A 52 7.67 10.01 -4.27
N GLU A 53 8.12 11.18 -4.71
CA GLU A 53 7.47 11.92 -5.81
C GLU A 53 7.51 11.17 -7.15
N GLU A 54 8.60 10.44 -7.42
CA GLU A 54 8.76 9.67 -8.67
C GLU A 54 7.78 8.51 -8.78
N THR A 55 7.35 7.91 -7.66
CA THR A 55 6.30 6.88 -7.67
C THR A 55 4.92 7.47 -8.05
N GLY A 56 4.61 8.68 -7.58
CA GLY A 56 3.35 9.37 -7.90
C GLY A 56 3.20 9.77 -9.36
N LYS A 57 4.31 9.93 -10.09
CA LYS A 57 4.32 10.26 -11.53
C LYS A 57 3.92 9.09 -12.43
N ASN A 58 3.90 7.86 -11.90
CA ASN A 58 3.62 6.64 -12.66
C ASN A 58 2.70 5.68 -11.88
N PRO A 59 1.47 6.11 -11.54
CA PRO A 59 0.60 5.38 -10.62
C PRO A 59 0.15 4.02 -11.17
N MET A 60 0.00 3.90 -12.49
CA MET A 60 -0.39 2.63 -13.12
C MET A 60 0.71 1.57 -12.99
N VAL A 61 1.99 1.96 -13.12
CA VAL A 61 3.10 1.03 -12.85
C VAL A 61 3.15 0.67 -11.37
N ALA A 62 3.00 1.63 -10.45
CA ALA A 62 2.95 1.35 -9.01
C ALA A 62 1.88 0.29 -8.64
N TYR A 63 0.73 0.35 -9.32
CA TYR A 63 -0.36 -0.59 -9.14
C TYR A 63 -0.07 -1.99 -9.72
N THR A 64 0.54 -2.05 -10.90
CA THR A 64 0.67 -3.29 -11.68
C THR A 64 1.99 -4.03 -11.46
N VAL A 65 3.07 -3.32 -11.13
CA VAL A 65 4.43 -3.89 -11.06
C VAL A 65 4.56 -4.96 -9.98
N CYS A 66 3.78 -4.84 -8.91
CA CYS A 66 3.76 -5.83 -7.85
C CYS A 66 3.38 -7.21 -8.40
N TRP A 67 2.25 -7.27 -9.12
CA TRP A 67 1.69 -8.54 -9.57
C TRP A 67 2.39 -9.08 -10.82
N PHE A 68 2.69 -8.23 -11.80
CA PHE A 68 3.25 -8.69 -13.07
C PHE A 68 4.77 -8.84 -13.08
N VAL A 69 5.49 -8.23 -12.14
CA VAL A 69 6.96 -8.25 -12.13
C VAL A 69 7.47 -8.83 -10.83
N LEU A 70 7.13 -8.25 -9.67
CA LEU A 70 7.72 -8.70 -8.41
C LEU A 70 7.32 -10.11 -8.03
N TYR A 71 6.02 -10.43 -8.04
CA TYR A 71 5.54 -11.78 -7.71
C TYR A 71 6.17 -12.89 -8.57
N PRO A 72 6.16 -12.83 -9.92
CA PRO A 72 6.78 -13.87 -10.74
C PRO A 72 8.31 -13.92 -10.57
N LEU A 73 8.98 -12.80 -10.30
CA LEU A 73 10.42 -12.82 -10.00
C LEU A 73 10.73 -13.49 -8.66
N LEU A 74 9.95 -13.19 -7.62
CA LEU A 74 10.09 -13.81 -6.29
C LEU A 74 9.85 -15.31 -6.35
N ASP A 75 8.85 -15.74 -7.15
CA ASP A 75 8.55 -17.14 -7.40
C ASP A 75 9.67 -17.83 -8.20
N ALA A 76 10.14 -17.21 -9.28
CA ALA A 76 11.25 -17.74 -10.09
C ALA A 76 12.56 -17.88 -9.28
N CYS A 77 12.79 -17.02 -8.29
CA CYS A 77 13.93 -17.10 -7.37
C CYS A 77 13.73 -18.14 -6.24
N GLY A 78 12.55 -18.77 -6.12
CA GLY A 78 12.22 -19.75 -5.08
C GLY A 78 12.10 -19.15 -3.67
N VAL A 79 11.93 -17.83 -3.55
CA VAL A 79 11.88 -17.12 -2.25
C VAL A 79 10.45 -17.07 -1.70
N MET A 80 9.45 -17.37 -2.53
CA MET A 80 8.04 -17.19 -2.18
C MET A 80 7.57 -17.99 -0.94
N PRO A 81 7.98 -19.26 -0.73
CA PRO A 81 7.64 -19.98 0.49
C PRO A 81 8.16 -19.32 1.78
N TRP A 82 9.32 -18.67 1.71
CA TRP A 82 9.90 -17.94 2.84
C TRP A 82 9.17 -16.62 3.08
N TYR A 83 8.80 -15.92 1.99
CA TYR A 83 8.05 -14.67 2.04
C TYR A 83 6.66 -14.88 2.64
N GLU A 84 5.92 -15.90 2.20
CA GLU A 84 4.59 -16.24 2.73
C GLU A 84 4.65 -16.76 4.17
N GLY A 85 5.72 -17.47 4.53
CA GLY A 85 5.96 -17.94 5.89
C GLY A 85 6.18 -16.82 6.92
N LEU A 86 6.61 -15.62 6.50
CA LEU A 86 6.83 -14.51 7.42
C LEU A 86 5.55 -14.06 8.13
N ALA A 87 4.44 -13.88 7.39
CA ALA A 87 3.15 -13.48 7.97
C ALA A 87 2.59 -14.52 8.95
N ALA A 88 2.86 -15.81 8.71
CA ALA A 88 2.36 -16.89 9.54
C ALA A 88 3.00 -16.90 10.94
N GLY A 89 4.23 -16.37 11.09
CA GLY A 89 4.97 -16.42 12.35
C GLY A 89 4.48 -15.43 13.41
N SER A 90 4.14 -14.19 13.01
CA SER A 90 3.56 -13.19 13.93
C SER A 90 2.95 -11.99 13.17
N PRO A 91 2.00 -11.25 13.78
CA PRO A 91 1.45 -10.03 13.18
C PRO A 91 2.52 -8.98 12.85
N GLY A 92 3.56 -8.86 13.67
CA GLY A 92 4.67 -7.94 13.43
C GLY A 92 5.52 -8.32 12.23
N LEU A 93 5.74 -9.62 12.00
CA LEU A 93 6.43 -10.11 10.80
C LEU A 93 5.57 -9.92 9.54
N GLY A 94 4.24 -10.06 9.65
CA GLY A 94 3.32 -9.70 8.57
C GLY A 94 3.39 -8.21 8.19
N LEU A 95 3.52 -7.32 9.18
CA LEU A 95 3.76 -5.89 8.92
C LEU A 95 5.08 -5.67 8.17
N LEU A 96 6.16 -6.31 8.64
CA LEU A 96 7.47 -6.22 8.00
C LEU A 96 7.43 -6.73 6.56
N GLN A 97 6.73 -7.85 6.31
CA GLN A 97 6.51 -8.41 5.00
C GLN A 97 5.83 -7.41 4.04
N GLY A 98 4.81 -6.69 4.54
CA GLY A 98 4.13 -5.63 3.79
C GLY A 98 5.03 -4.43 3.50
N ILE A 99 5.83 -3.99 4.48
CA ILE A 99 6.80 -2.89 4.32
C ILE A 99 7.83 -3.25 3.25
N VAL A 100 8.41 -4.46 3.30
CA VAL A 100 9.41 -4.92 2.33
C VAL A 100 8.84 -4.92 0.92
N LEU A 101 7.64 -5.49 0.72
CA LEU A 101 7.01 -5.52 -0.60
C LEU A 101 6.68 -4.12 -1.12
N THR A 102 6.19 -3.23 -0.25
CA THR A 102 5.89 -1.84 -0.63
C THR A 102 7.15 -1.07 -1.01
N LEU A 103 8.26 -1.27 -0.32
CA LEU A 103 9.54 -0.66 -0.68
C LEU A 103 10.08 -1.19 -2.01
N LEU A 104 9.91 -2.49 -2.29
CA LEU A 104 10.27 -3.09 -3.57
C LEU A 104 9.42 -2.55 -4.73
N THR A 105 8.09 -2.43 -4.55
CA THR A 105 7.21 -1.86 -5.57
C THR A 105 7.55 -0.40 -5.83
N MET A 106 7.82 0.38 -4.77
CA MET A 106 8.27 1.76 -4.89
C MET A 106 9.59 1.85 -5.67
N ALA A 107 10.59 1.02 -5.32
CA ALA A 107 11.88 1.02 -5.99
C ALA A 107 11.76 0.67 -7.49
N ALA A 108 11.00 -0.39 -7.81
CA ALA A 108 10.74 -0.78 -9.20
C ALA A 108 10.03 0.33 -9.98
N THR A 109 9.02 0.97 -9.36
CA THR A 109 8.29 2.08 -9.97
C THR A 109 9.19 3.29 -10.22
N CYS A 110 10.03 3.68 -9.25
CA CYS A 110 11.01 4.75 -9.41
C CYS A 110 11.96 4.47 -10.56
N LEU A 111 12.46 3.24 -10.69
CA LEU A 111 13.31 2.84 -11.80
C LEU A 111 12.59 3.01 -13.14
N CYS A 112 11.36 2.49 -13.26
CA CYS A 112 10.55 2.67 -14.47
C CYS A 112 10.34 4.17 -14.79
N THR A 113 10.02 4.99 -13.79
CA THR A 113 9.85 6.44 -13.96
C THR A 113 11.14 7.11 -14.45
N ARG A 114 12.31 6.74 -13.90
CA ARG A 114 13.62 7.28 -14.31
C ARG A 114 14.01 6.87 -15.73
N TYR A 115 13.68 5.63 -16.12
CA TYR A 115 13.85 5.14 -17.49
C TYR A 115 12.76 5.64 -18.46
N LYS A 116 11.84 6.51 -18.00
CA LYS A 116 10.71 7.04 -18.77
C LYS A 116 9.77 5.96 -19.33
N LEU A 117 9.69 4.82 -18.65
CA LEU A 117 8.76 3.73 -18.95
C LEU A 117 7.44 4.01 -18.25
N PHE A 118 6.53 4.68 -18.95
CA PHE A 118 5.21 5.04 -18.43
C PHE A 118 4.15 4.07 -18.93
N TRP A 119 3.37 3.52 -18.00
CA TRP A 119 2.14 2.83 -18.33
C TRP A 119 1.02 3.85 -18.31
N LYS A 120 0.41 4.12 -19.47
CA LYS A 120 -0.75 5.00 -19.59
C LYS A 120 -2.02 4.14 -19.56
N SER A 121 -3.06 4.61 -18.86
CA SER A 121 -4.40 4.02 -18.93
C SER A 121 -5.08 4.37 -20.24
#